data_AF-A0AAN6BUI3-F1
#
_entry.id   AF-A0AAN6BUI3-F1
#
_cell.length_a   1.000
_cell.length_b   1.000
_cell.length_c   1.000
_cell.angle_alpha   90.00
_cell.angle_beta   90.00
_cell.angle_gamma   90.00
#
_symmetry.space_group_name_H-M   'P 1'
#
loop_
_entity.id
_entity.type
_entity.pdbx_description
1 polymer ?
#
loop_
_entity_poly.entity_id
_entity_poly.type
_entity_poly.pdbx_seq_one_letter_code
_entity_poly.pdbx_strand_id
1 'polypeptide(L)'
;MKLSGMQFLSQPALQLLALCQLAAGSPCKPSSSDSSIVPTTTTIEPVESDSSTIVSETAASVSTLSAEPTTTLEATTDSTTGFGETTTIEVLTSLEATTTALSEVLTTSFTSTTVESTTTTSISQAPINLIVNGGFEDVTDRSSWKKVTPDGDLNVVSNLVHSGNKAGYFNGEAPSSVEASMGIKQDISASTLEAGKLYKLSAWYMLPQSGCFGLFLACGYGESTFALKTELTPYTITYHQAERTCSWTQDELNRGPNIQVVGDCFRVQFFLDDVVLEEVV
;
A
#
# COMPACT_ATOMS: atom_id res chain seq x y z
N MET A 1 0.38 -60.10 24.07
CA MET A 1 1.20 -61.10 23.34
C MET A 1 0.71 -61.23 21.91
N LYS A 2 1.42 -60.63 20.96
CA LYS A 2 1.49 -61.03 19.54
C LYS A 2 2.70 -60.35 18.89
N LEU A 3 3.35 -61.09 18.00
CA LEU A 3 4.69 -60.98 17.39
C LEU A 3 5.01 -59.60 16.78
N SER A 4 6.23 -59.06 16.89
CA SER A 4 7.51 -59.44 16.26
C SER A 4 7.54 -59.29 14.73
N GLY A 5 8.46 -58.47 14.23
CA GLY A 5 8.76 -58.30 12.79
C GLY A 5 9.75 -57.17 12.51
N MET A 6 11.04 -57.50 12.43
CA MET A 6 12.18 -56.62 12.15
C MET A 6 12.27 -56.21 10.66
N GLN A 7 12.77 -54.98 10.47
CA GLN A 7 13.71 -54.46 9.45
C GLN A 7 13.80 -55.14 8.07
N PHE A 8 13.75 -54.33 7.00
CA PHE A 8 14.67 -54.48 5.87
C PHE A 8 15.05 -53.11 5.25
N LEU A 9 16.35 -52.98 5.02
CA LEU A 9 17.05 -51.88 4.36
C LEU A 9 16.65 -51.75 2.88
N SER A 10 16.69 -50.53 2.32
CA SER A 10 17.32 -50.29 1.00
C SER A 10 17.36 -48.79 0.67
N GLN A 11 18.53 -48.18 0.82
CA GLN A 11 18.97 -47.07 -0.02
C GLN A 11 19.69 -47.65 -1.25
N PRO A 12 19.59 -46.96 -2.40
CA PRO A 12 20.78 -46.66 -3.19
C PRO A 12 20.88 -45.13 -3.37
N ALA A 13 21.99 -44.46 -3.04
CA ALA A 13 23.29 -44.46 -3.72
C ALA A 13 23.12 -44.06 -5.22
N LEU A 14 23.37 -42.80 -5.59
CA LEU A 14 24.66 -42.16 -5.92
C LEU A 14 24.89 -42.10 -7.45
N GLN A 15 25.30 -40.90 -7.90
CA GLN A 15 26.01 -40.55 -9.15
C GLN A 15 25.16 -40.28 -10.41
N LEU A 16 25.22 -39.04 -10.93
CA LEU A 16 26.21 -38.71 -11.97
C LEU A 16 26.35 -37.19 -12.19
N LEU A 17 27.60 -36.78 -12.42
CA LEU A 17 28.07 -35.47 -12.83
C LEU A 17 27.45 -35.00 -14.17
N ALA A 18 27.28 -33.69 -14.32
CA ALA A 18 27.59 -33.01 -15.58
C ALA A 18 28.01 -31.56 -15.32
N LEU A 19 29.31 -31.30 -15.49
CA LEU A 19 29.86 -29.97 -15.69
C LEU A 19 29.40 -29.43 -17.05
N CYS A 20 28.88 -28.21 -17.09
CA CYS A 20 28.91 -27.39 -18.30
C CYS A 20 29.57 -26.05 -17.96
N GLN A 21 30.89 -26.00 -18.14
CA GLN A 21 31.64 -24.77 -18.38
C GLN A 21 31.76 -24.56 -19.89
N LEU A 22 31.14 -23.50 -20.40
CA LEU A 22 31.35 -22.89 -21.71
C LEU A 22 30.95 -21.42 -21.55
N ALA A 23 31.62 -20.38 -22.02
CA ALA A 23 32.93 -20.17 -22.63
C ALA A 23 33.12 -18.64 -22.59
N ALA A 24 34.37 -18.19 -22.45
CA ALA A 24 34.71 -16.77 -22.60
C ALA A 24 34.46 -16.30 -24.04
N GLY A 25 33.74 -15.20 -24.21
CA GLY A 25 33.58 -14.48 -25.46
C GLY A 25 33.82 -12.99 -25.24
N SER A 26 34.96 -12.50 -25.72
CA SER A 26 35.49 -11.15 -25.55
C SER A 26 34.65 -10.04 -26.24
N PRO A 27 34.78 -8.77 -25.80
CA PRO A 27 34.13 -7.63 -26.44
C PRO A 27 34.79 -7.29 -27.80
N CYS A 28 33.98 -7.28 -28.86
CA CYS A 28 34.35 -6.68 -30.14
C CYS A 28 34.09 -5.17 -30.10
N LYS A 29 35.15 -4.36 -30.03
CA LYS A 29 35.14 -2.94 -30.40
C LYS A 29 36.16 -2.71 -31.51
N PRO A 30 35.75 -2.34 -32.73
CA PRO A 30 36.70 -1.86 -33.72
C PRO A 30 36.68 -0.33 -33.86
N SER A 31 37.86 0.14 -34.22
CA SER A 31 38.17 1.30 -35.05
C SER A 31 38.38 2.66 -34.37
N SER A 32 39.65 2.88 -34.05
CA SER A 32 40.36 4.15 -34.16
C SER A 32 40.46 4.61 -35.61
N SER A 33 40.36 5.92 -35.84
CA SER A 33 41.07 6.57 -36.95
C SER A 33 41.69 7.86 -36.41
N ASP A 34 43.00 7.79 -36.22
CA ASP A 34 43.90 8.93 -36.05
C ASP A 34 44.20 9.53 -37.43
N SER A 35 44.14 10.86 -37.54
CA SER A 35 45.03 11.64 -38.42
C SER A 35 45.12 13.10 -37.97
N SER A 36 46.19 13.31 -37.22
CA SER A 36 47.03 14.51 -37.02
C SER A 36 46.91 15.73 -37.96
N ILE A 37 46.69 16.89 -37.32
CA ILE A 37 47.41 18.19 -37.40
C ILE A 37 47.53 18.93 -38.76
N VAL A 38 46.95 20.14 -38.84
CA VAL A 38 47.64 21.44 -39.12
C VAL A 38 46.79 22.59 -38.53
N PRO A 39 47.36 23.61 -37.85
CA PRO A 39 46.64 24.80 -37.40
C PRO A 39 46.67 25.91 -38.46
N THR A 40 45.57 26.65 -38.62
CA THR A 40 45.60 27.96 -39.29
C THR A 40 44.55 28.89 -38.70
N THR A 41 45.03 29.97 -38.10
CA THR A 41 44.28 31.16 -37.66
C THR A 41 43.77 31.95 -38.87
N THR A 42 42.53 32.49 -38.81
CA THR A 42 42.03 33.81 -39.33
C THR A 42 40.49 33.81 -39.13
N THR A 43 39.90 34.52 -38.16
CA THR A 43 39.39 35.92 -38.16
C THR A 43 38.23 36.22 -39.16
N ILE A 44 37.17 36.87 -38.62
CA ILE A 44 36.15 37.78 -39.21
C ILE A 44 34.78 37.21 -39.69
N GLU A 45 33.77 37.43 -38.84
CA GLU A 45 32.38 37.96 -39.02
C GLU A 45 31.34 37.37 -40.01
N PRO A 46 30.02 37.64 -39.74
CA PRO A 46 28.90 36.80 -40.16
C PRO A 46 28.28 37.26 -41.48
N VAL A 47 27.60 36.33 -42.16
CA VAL A 47 26.75 36.64 -43.31
C VAL A 47 25.39 35.95 -43.11
N GLU A 48 24.36 36.79 -43.00
CA GLU A 48 22.96 36.44 -43.20
C GLU A 48 22.77 35.79 -44.58
N SER A 49 21.99 34.73 -44.64
CA SER A 49 21.33 34.36 -45.88
C SER A 49 19.90 33.96 -45.57
N ASP A 50 19.03 34.91 -45.87
CA ASP A 50 17.59 34.84 -45.92
C ASP A 50 17.13 34.19 -47.23
N SER A 51 15.82 33.90 -47.33
CA SER A 51 15.05 33.42 -48.51
C SER A 51 14.89 31.89 -48.62
N SER A 52 13.76 31.30 -48.17
CA SER A 52 12.42 31.22 -48.81
C SER A 52 12.38 30.15 -49.94
N THR A 53 11.31 29.40 -50.25
CA THR A 53 9.85 29.63 -50.21
C THR A 53 9.13 28.29 -50.61
N ILE A 54 7.98 27.95 -49.98
CA ILE A 54 6.69 27.36 -50.52
C ILE A 54 6.78 25.96 -51.22
N VAL A 55 5.85 24.97 -51.19
CA VAL A 55 4.37 24.90 -51.20
C VAL A 55 3.87 23.47 -50.90
N SER A 56 2.64 23.38 -50.35
CA SER A 56 1.50 22.47 -50.67
C SER A 56 1.70 20.94 -50.64
N GLU A 57 0.75 20.06 -50.30
CA GLU A 57 -0.72 20.11 -50.18
C GLU A 57 -1.17 18.78 -49.50
N THR A 58 -2.15 18.82 -48.59
CA THR A 58 -3.51 18.24 -48.70
C THR A 58 -3.69 16.71 -48.65
N ALA A 59 -4.47 16.26 -47.65
CA ALA A 59 -5.69 15.42 -47.77
C ALA A 59 -6.05 14.92 -46.35
N ALA A 60 -7.13 15.39 -45.73
CA ALA A 60 -8.53 15.00 -45.91
C ALA A 60 -8.95 13.75 -45.09
N SER A 61 -10.04 13.95 -44.37
CA SER A 61 -10.66 13.18 -43.30
C SER A 61 -11.22 11.82 -43.72
N VAL A 62 -11.30 10.88 -42.77
CA VAL A 62 -12.36 9.86 -42.76
C VAL A 62 -12.89 9.71 -41.33
N SER A 63 -14.12 10.20 -41.13
CA SER A 63 -14.99 9.83 -40.02
C SER A 63 -15.78 8.59 -40.43
N THR A 64 -15.86 7.58 -39.56
CA THR A 64 -16.92 6.57 -39.64
C THR A 64 -17.59 6.46 -38.28
N LEU A 65 -18.78 7.06 -38.21
CA LEU A 65 -19.86 6.68 -37.31
C LEU A 65 -20.25 5.23 -37.59
N SER A 66 -20.44 4.43 -36.54
CA SER A 66 -21.27 3.22 -36.62
C SER A 66 -22.08 3.12 -35.33
N ALA A 67 -23.39 3.01 -35.51
CA ALA A 67 -24.43 3.10 -34.50
C ALA A 67 -24.68 1.76 -33.80
N GLU A 68 -25.19 1.85 -32.57
CA GLU A 68 -25.83 0.79 -31.80
C GLU A 68 -27.05 0.19 -32.53
N PRO A 69 -27.50 -0.99 -32.08
CA PRO A 69 -28.83 -0.98 -31.48
C PRO A 69 -28.97 -1.73 -30.14
N THR A 70 -29.87 -1.15 -29.35
CA THR A 70 -30.59 -1.59 -28.13
C THR A 70 -31.22 -2.98 -28.16
N THR A 71 -31.31 -3.64 -26.99
CA THR A 71 -32.45 -4.49 -26.54
C THR A 71 -32.29 -4.79 -25.04
N THR A 72 -33.06 -4.19 -24.12
CA THR A 72 -34.44 -4.43 -23.63
C THR A 72 -34.47 -5.23 -22.31
N LEU A 73 -35.11 -4.64 -21.30
CA LEU A 73 -35.42 -5.17 -19.97
C LEU A 73 -36.32 -6.42 -20.03
N GLU A 74 -36.11 -7.33 -19.09
CA GLU A 74 -37.23 -8.05 -18.45
C GLU A 74 -37.08 -7.96 -16.92
N ALA A 75 -38.07 -7.31 -16.32
CA ALA A 75 -38.41 -7.41 -14.91
C ALA A 75 -39.63 -8.33 -14.81
N THR A 76 -39.59 -9.31 -13.92
CA THR A 76 -40.76 -10.11 -13.58
C THR A 76 -40.86 -10.20 -12.06
N THR A 77 -41.87 -9.52 -11.55
CA THR A 77 -42.43 -9.68 -10.20
C THR A 77 -43.83 -10.23 -10.41
N ASP A 78 -44.21 -11.38 -9.80
CA ASP A 78 -45.31 -11.43 -8.84
C ASP A 78 -45.52 -12.81 -8.17
N SER A 79 -45.61 -12.74 -6.84
CA SER A 79 -46.58 -13.31 -5.89
C SER A 79 -47.10 -14.77 -5.89
N THR A 80 -46.93 -15.34 -4.69
CA THR A 80 -47.90 -16.04 -3.81
C THR A 80 -48.30 -17.50 -4.05
N THR A 81 -48.03 -18.34 -3.04
CA THR A 81 -48.88 -19.33 -2.33
C THR A 81 -47.97 -19.99 -1.29
N GLY A 82 -48.24 -20.19 0.01
CA GLY A 82 -49.48 -20.24 0.78
C GLY A 82 -49.61 -21.63 1.41
N PHE A 83 -49.08 -21.83 2.63
CA PHE A 83 -49.33 -22.88 3.66
C PHE A 83 -48.01 -23.07 4.47
N GLY A 84 -47.93 -23.15 5.79
CA GLY A 84 -48.89 -23.23 6.89
C GLY A 84 -48.10 -23.63 8.15
N GLU A 85 -48.74 -23.47 9.31
CA GLU A 85 -48.43 -24.12 10.60
C GLU A 85 -47.44 -23.45 11.59
N THR A 86 -48.04 -22.56 12.38
CA THR A 86 -47.99 -22.47 13.85
C THR A 86 -47.31 -23.65 14.58
N THR A 87 -46.35 -23.36 15.48
CA THR A 87 -46.31 -24.00 16.80
C THR A 87 -45.67 -23.06 17.81
N THR A 88 -46.52 -22.63 18.74
CA THR A 88 -46.23 -21.98 20.01
C THR A 88 -45.60 -23.00 20.96
N ILE A 89 -44.51 -22.65 21.64
CA ILE A 89 -44.15 -23.26 22.93
C ILE A 89 -43.82 -22.13 23.89
N GLU A 90 -44.79 -21.78 24.74
CA GLU A 90 -44.54 -21.26 26.07
C GLU A 90 -43.96 -22.39 26.94
N VAL A 91 -43.10 -22.04 27.91
CA VAL A 91 -43.25 -22.41 29.34
C VAL A 91 -42.04 -21.89 30.13
N LEU A 92 -42.33 -20.82 30.89
CA LEU A 92 -42.03 -20.56 32.31
C LEU A 92 -40.87 -21.28 33.02
N THR A 93 -39.99 -20.48 33.64
CA THR A 93 -39.53 -20.60 35.05
C THR A 93 -38.79 -19.29 35.38
N SER A 94 -39.35 -18.32 36.12
CA SER A 94 -39.65 -18.25 37.55
C SER A 94 -38.49 -18.69 38.45
N LEU A 95 -37.80 -17.70 39.03
CA LEU A 95 -37.23 -17.75 40.38
C LEU A 95 -37.12 -16.31 40.92
N GLU A 96 -38.12 -15.95 41.72
CA GLU A 96 -37.99 -14.95 42.78
C GLU A 96 -37.25 -15.58 43.97
N ALA A 97 -36.41 -14.79 44.66
CA ALA A 97 -36.46 -14.58 46.11
C ALA A 97 -35.27 -13.69 46.54
N THR A 98 -35.50 -12.44 46.95
CA THR A 98 -35.82 -11.99 48.33
C THR A 98 -34.59 -11.63 49.15
N THR A 99 -34.33 -10.32 49.18
CA THR A 99 -34.03 -9.44 50.33
C THR A 99 -33.55 -10.07 51.63
N THR A 100 -32.37 -9.64 52.09
CA THR A 100 -32.17 -9.30 53.52
C THR A 100 -31.24 -8.08 53.60
N ALA A 101 -31.86 -6.90 53.72
CA ALA A 101 -31.19 -5.69 54.15
C ALA A 101 -31.13 -5.70 55.68
N LEU A 102 -29.93 -5.82 56.23
CA LEU A 102 -29.66 -5.54 57.64
C LEU A 102 -29.26 -4.07 57.74
N SER A 103 -30.17 -3.29 58.32
CA SER A 103 -30.00 -1.89 58.64
C SER A 103 -29.26 -1.79 59.97
N GLU A 104 -27.97 -1.45 59.94
CA GLU A 104 -27.24 -0.95 61.11
C GLU A 104 -27.15 0.58 61.02
N VAL A 105 -27.80 1.23 61.98
CA VAL A 105 -27.70 2.67 62.22
C VAL A 105 -26.32 2.95 62.82
N LEU A 106 -25.39 3.40 61.98
CA LEU A 106 -24.12 4.00 62.41
C LEU A 106 -24.24 5.52 62.32
N THR A 107 -24.42 6.16 63.47
CA THR A 107 -24.36 7.61 63.62
C THR A 107 -22.91 8.06 63.45
N THR A 108 -22.51 8.38 62.23
CA THR A 108 -21.22 9.01 61.92
C THR A 108 -21.44 10.48 61.60
N SER A 109 -20.77 11.33 62.37
CA SER A 109 -20.70 12.77 62.17
C SER A 109 -19.90 13.04 60.89
N PHE A 110 -20.57 13.49 59.84
CA PHE A 110 -19.91 13.92 58.61
C PHE A 110 -19.51 15.39 58.74
N THR A 111 -18.20 15.62 58.86
CA THR A 111 -17.60 16.94 58.60
C THR A 111 -17.66 17.17 57.09
N SER A 112 -18.52 18.10 56.66
CA SER A 112 -18.61 18.51 55.26
C SER A 112 -17.31 19.19 54.86
N THR A 113 -16.46 18.47 54.13
CA THR A 113 -15.30 19.06 53.45
C THR A 113 -15.77 19.36 52.05
N THR A 114 -15.90 20.65 51.73
CA THR A 114 -16.22 21.14 50.39
C THR A 114 -15.12 20.66 49.44
N VAL A 115 -15.43 19.64 48.64
CA VAL A 115 -14.58 19.24 47.53
C VAL A 115 -14.78 20.29 46.44
N GLU A 116 -13.78 21.16 46.25
CA GLU A 116 -13.73 22.01 45.06
C GLU A 116 -13.81 21.09 43.84
N SER A 117 -14.89 21.23 43.09
CA SER A 117 -15.12 20.48 41.87
C SER A 117 -14.16 21.01 40.81
N THR A 118 -12.96 20.44 40.76
CA THR A 118 -11.99 20.70 39.69
C THR A 118 -12.64 20.31 38.37
N THR A 119 -13.05 21.31 37.60
CA THR A 119 -13.64 21.11 36.28
C THR A 119 -12.48 20.83 35.32
N THR A 120 -12.14 19.56 35.11
CA THR A 120 -11.12 19.17 34.13
C THR A 120 -11.69 19.40 32.75
N THR A 121 -11.31 20.52 32.12
CA THR A 121 -11.64 20.78 30.71
C THR A 121 -10.83 19.81 29.86
N SER A 122 -11.45 18.71 29.43
CA SER A 122 -10.86 17.79 28.46
C SER A 122 -10.82 18.49 27.09
N ILE A 123 -9.66 19.02 26.73
CA ILE A 123 -9.41 19.51 25.37
C ILE A 123 -9.42 18.27 24.47
N SER A 124 -10.37 18.22 23.53
CA SER A 124 -10.37 17.21 22.46
C SER A 124 -9.07 17.41 21.67
N GLN A 125 -8.10 16.52 21.87
CA GLN A 125 -6.87 16.53 21.09
C GLN A 125 -7.22 16.06 19.69
N ALA A 126 -6.87 16.86 18.68
CA ALA A 126 -7.03 16.44 17.28
C ALA A 126 -6.33 15.08 17.08
N PRO A 127 -6.86 14.19 16.21
CA PRO A 127 -6.23 12.91 15.94
C PRO A 127 -4.75 13.10 15.62
N ILE A 128 -3.88 12.40 16.35
CA ILE A 128 -2.45 12.46 16.14
C ILE A 128 -2.14 11.50 14.99
N ASN A 129 -1.62 12.04 13.88
CA ASN A 129 -1.11 11.19 12.80
C ASN A 129 0.14 10.46 13.29
N LEU A 130 0.11 9.13 13.27
CA LEU A 130 1.22 8.27 13.68
C LEU A 130 2.28 8.11 12.57
N ILE A 131 1.99 8.56 11.35
CA ILE A 131 2.95 8.60 10.25
C ILE A 131 3.89 9.78 10.40
N VAL A 132 5.19 9.49 10.33
CA VAL A 132 6.25 10.49 10.25
C VAL A 132 6.44 10.88 8.79
N ASN A 133 6.47 12.19 8.50
CA ASN A 133 6.72 12.72 7.16
C ASN A 133 5.78 12.13 6.08
N GLY A 134 4.48 12.00 6.40
CA GLY A 134 3.49 11.40 5.50
C GLY A 134 3.23 12.18 4.21
N GLY A 135 3.50 13.49 4.20
CA GLY A 135 3.45 14.36 3.02
C GLY A 135 4.82 14.67 2.38
N PHE A 136 5.90 14.01 2.83
CA PHE A 136 7.25 14.15 2.26
C PHE A 136 7.85 15.58 2.26
N GLU A 137 7.32 16.48 3.09
CA GLU A 137 7.78 17.86 3.21
C GLU A 137 9.13 17.98 3.92
N ASP A 138 9.45 17.05 4.84
CA ASP A 138 10.75 17.02 5.52
C ASP A 138 11.77 16.19 4.73
N VAL A 139 12.56 16.88 3.90
CA VAL A 139 13.62 16.23 3.10
C VAL A 139 14.85 15.80 3.93
N THR A 140 14.93 16.21 5.21
CA THR A 140 16.00 15.78 6.11
C THR A 140 15.71 14.41 6.71
N ASP A 141 14.43 14.09 6.90
CA ASP A 141 13.99 12.74 7.27
C ASP A 141 13.87 11.83 6.05
N ARG A 142 15.02 11.37 5.56
CA ARG A 142 15.11 10.40 4.47
C ARG A 142 14.92 8.96 4.93
N SER A 143 14.70 8.73 6.24
CA SER A 143 14.83 7.40 6.86
C SER A 143 13.51 6.78 7.30
N SER A 144 12.46 7.59 7.47
CA SER A 144 11.13 7.12 7.88
C SER A 144 10.52 6.19 6.83
N TRP A 145 10.61 6.56 5.55
CA TRP A 145 10.19 5.72 4.45
C TRP A 145 11.33 4.89 3.88
N LYS A 146 11.16 3.57 3.88
CA LYS A 146 12.15 2.59 3.44
C LYS A 146 11.61 1.80 2.27
N LYS A 147 12.50 1.32 1.42
CA LYS A 147 12.13 0.36 0.37
C LYS A 147 11.81 -0.99 1.00
N VAL A 148 10.77 -1.67 0.53
CA VAL A 148 10.44 -3.03 0.98
C VAL A 148 11.47 -4.04 0.45
N THR A 149 11.99 -3.78 -0.74
CA THR A 149 12.97 -4.62 -1.45
C THR A 149 14.10 -3.76 -2.02
N PRO A 150 15.20 -4.37 -2.49
CA PRO A 150 16.26 -3.62 -3.16
C PRO A 150 15.80 -2.94 -4.46
N ASP A 151 14.73 -3.44 -5.09
CA ASP A 151 14.29 -3.02 -6.42
C ASP A 151 13.43 -1.75 -6.38
N GLY A 152 13.80 -0.80 -7.25
CA GLY A 152 13.19 0.52 -7.34
C GLY A 152 13.77 1.53 -6.35
N ASP A 153 13.36 2.79 -6.49
CA ASP A 153 13.83 3.91 -5.67
C ASP A 153 12.69 4.85 -5.27
N LEU A 154 12.71 5.26 -4.01
CA LEU A 154 11.86 6.32 -3.48
C LEU A 154 12.60 7.64 -3.54
N ASN A 155 12.02 8.61 -4.24
CA ASN A 155 12.51 9.97 -4.35
C ASN A 155 11.44 10.94 -3.84
N VAL A 156 11.87 12.12 -3.42
CA VAL A 156 10.95 13.22 -3.11
C VAL A 156 10.94 14.17 -4.31
N VAL A 157 9.75 14.47 -4.81
CA VAL A 157 9.52 15.34 -5.97
C VAL A 157 8.73 16.57 -5.56
N SER A 158 8.73 17.62 -6.40
CA SER A 158 7.94 18.85 -6.18
C SER A 158 7.00 19.19 -7.34
N ASN A 159 6.84 18.26 -8.26
CA ASN A 159 5.85 18.29 -9.32
C ASN A 159 4.89 17.13 -9.09
N LEU A 160 3.64 17.27 -9.56
CA LEU A 160 2.61 16.26 -9.37
C LEU A 160 2.41 15.93 -7.89
N VAL A 161 2.15 16.98 -7.11
CA VAL A 161 1.94 16.93 -5.65
C VAL A 161 0.44 16.99 -5.37
N HIS A 162 -0.05 16.28 -4.34
CA HIS A 162 -1.45 16.35 -3.95
C HIS A 162 -1.71 17.60 -3.11
N SER A 163 -0.91 17.80 -2.06
CA SER A 163 -0.97 18.97 -1.20
C SER A 163 0.42 19.40 -0.73
N GLY A 164 0.57 20.64 -0.26
CA GLY A 164 1.88 21.16 0.11
C GLY A 164 2.78 21.42 -1.11
N ASN A 165 4.06 21.07 -0.99
CA ASN A 165 5.10 21.35 -2.00
C ASN A 165 5.83 20.09 -2.47
N LYS A 166 5.67 18.96 -1.79
CA LYS A 166 6.41 17.73 -2.04
C LYS A 166 5.48 16.52 -2.06
N ALA A 167 5.93 15.48 -2.75
CA ALA A 167 5.30 14.17 -2.71
C ALA A 167 6.38 13.09 -2.82
N GLY A 168 6.06 11.88 -2.35
CA GLY A 168 6.88 10.69 -2.58
C GLY A 168 6.65 10.16 -3.99
N TYR A 169 7.72 9.89 -4.71
CA TYR A 169 7.70 9.24 -6.02
C TYR A 169 8.51 7.96 -5.96
N PHE A 170 7.84 6.83 -6.20
CA PHE A 170 8.47 5.54 -6.30
C PHE A 170 8.52 5.10 -7.77
N ASN A 171 9.69 4.64 -8.22
CA ASN A 171 9.88 4.04 -9.53
C ASN A 171 10.67 2.74 -9.38
N GLY A 172 10.10 1.64 -9.86
CA GLY A 172 10.72 0.32 -9.80
C GLY A 172 10.60 -0.44 -11.11
N GLU A 173 11.63 -1.23 -11.40
CA GLU A 173 11.68 -2.16 -12.52
C GLU A 173 12.41 -3.43 -12.06
N ALA A 174 11.88 -4.59 -12.42
CA ALA A 174 12.42 -5.87 -11.98
C ALA A 174 13.72 -6.16 -12.75
N PRO A 175 14.75 -6.71 -12.10
CA PRO A 175 16.04 -6.97 -12.74
C PRO A 175 15.99 -8.11 -13.77
N SER A 176 14.88 -8.83 -13.87
CA SER A 176 14.69 -9.98 -14.77
C SER A 176 13.29 -9.99 -15.36
N SER A 177 13.00 -10.97 -16.23
CA SER A 177 11.65 -11.23 -16.75
C SER A 177 10.72 -11.91 -15.73
N VAL A 178 11.03 -11.85 -14.43
CA VAL A 178 10.22 -12.37 -13.33
C VAL A 178 9.82 -11.19 -12.44
N GLU A 179 8.60 -11.22 -11.93
CA GLU A 179 8.11 -10.23 -10.96
C GLU A 179 9.00 -10.17 -9.72
N ALA A 180 9.15 -8.96 -9.17
CA ALA A 180 9.78 -8.74 -7.88
C ALA A 180 8.81 -7.99 -6.98
N SER A 181 8.82 -8.30 -5.69
CA SER A 181 8.12 -7.48 -4.71
C SER A 181 8.75 -6.09 -4.73
N MET A 182 7.94 -5.04 -4.90
CA MET A 182 8.40 -3.65 -5.00
C MET A 182 7.48 -2.75 -4.20
N GLY A 183 8.06 -1.74 -3.57
CA GLY A 183 7.29 -0.77 -2.82
C GLY A 183 8.06 -0.11 -1.71
N ILE A 184 7.31 0.57 -0.86
CA ILE A 184 7.83 1.32 0.29
C ILE A 184 7.06 0.96 1.55
N LYS A 185 7.73 1.08 2.69
CA LYS A 185 7.17 0.90 4.01
C LYS A 185 7.62 1.99 4.97
N GLN A 186 6.82 2.22 5.99
CA GLN A 186 7.20 2.95 7.17
C GLN A 186 6.91 2.12 8.41
N ASP A 187 7.93 1.91 9.23
CA ASP A 187 7.78 1.25 10.52
C ASP A 187 7.06 2.18 11.49
N ILE A 188 6.07 1.66 12.20
CA ILE A 188 5.32 2.39 13.22
C ILE A 188 5.84 1.96 14.58
N SER A 189 5.99 2.90 15.51
CA SER A 189 6.41 2.55 16.86
C SER A 189 5.32 1.71 17.53
N ALA A 190 5.64 0.49 17.97
CA ALA A 190 4.70 -0.35 18.70
C ALA A 190 4.19 0.32 19.99
N SER A 191 4.97 1.25 20.57
CA SER A 191 4.57 2.00 21.77
C SER A 191 3.45 3.02 21.54
N THR A 192 3.14 3.37 20.29
CA THR A 192 2.05 4.28 19.94
C THR A 192 0.79 3.55 19.51
N LEU A 193 0.80 2.21 19.56
CA LEU A 193 -0.30 1.35 19.15
C LEU A 193 -0.76 0.48 20.32
N GLU A 194 -2.06 0.17 20.34
CA GLU A 194 -2.66 -0.75 21.28
C GLU A 194 -3.13 -2.01 20.56
N ALA A 195 -2.90 -3.18 21.16
CA ALA A 195 -3.27 -4.46 20.56
C ALA A 195 -4.81 -4.58 20.42
N GLY A 196 -5.27 -4.99 19.25
CA GLY A 196 -6.69 -5.17 18.92
C GLY A 196 -7.45 -3.87 18.67
N LYS A 197 -6.81 -2.70 18.82
CA LYS A 197 -7.43 -1.40 18.56
C LYS A 197 -7.49 -1.11 17.06
N LEU A 198 -8.47 -0.32 16.64
CA LEU A 198 -8.69 0.03 15.24
C LEU A 198 -8.04 1.38 14.92
N TYR A 199 -7.31 1.41 13.82
CA TYR A 199 -6.67 2.61 13.27
C TYR A 199 -7.10 2.80 11.82
N LYS A 200 -7.41 4.03 11.40
CA LYS A 200 -7.68 4.37 10.01
C LYS A 200 -6.38 4.75 9.32
N LEU A 201 -6.00 3.98 8.30
CA LEU A 201 -4.94 4.30 7.36
C LEU A 201 -5.56 4.93 6.12
N SER A 202 -5.04 6.08 5.70
CA SER A 202 -5.39 6.69 4.42
C SER A 202 -4.14 7.23 3.73
N ALA A 203 -4.18 7.28 2.40
CA ALA A 203 -3.13 7.87 1.59
C ALA A 203 -3.71 8.41 0.28
N TRP A 204 -3.15 9.51 -0.20
CA TRP A 204 -3.40 10.01 -1.54
C TRP A 204 -2.35 9.45 -2.48
N TYR A 205 -2.79 8.86 -3.59
CA TYR A 205 -1.89 8.22 -4.55
C TYR A 205 -2.26 8.52 -6.00
N MET A 206 -1.25 8.46 -6.86
CA MET A 206 -1.37 8.45 -8.31
C MET A 206 -0.53 7.29 -8.84
N LEU A 207 -1.06 6.46 -9.73
CA LEU A 207 -0.43 5.23 -10.21
C LEU A 207 -0.40 5.23 -11.75
N PRO A 208 0.42 6.10 -12.39
CA PRO A 208 0.43 6.25 -13.84
C PRO A 208 0.94 5.01 -14.59
N GLN A 209 1.74 4.17 -13.92
CA GLN A 209 2.27 2.93 -14.51
C GLN A 209 2.20 1.79 -13.50
N SER A 210 1.55 0.69 -13.88
CA SER A 210 1.52 -0.53 -13.09
C SER A 210 1.71 -1.75 -13.99
N GLY A 211 2.81 -2.47 -13.81
CA GLY A 211 3.00 -3.84 -14.28
C GLY A 211 2.93 -4.83 -13.12
N CYS A 212 2.11 -4.53 -12.11
CA CYS A 212 1.97 -5.33 -10.90
C CYS A 212 0.79 -6.30 -10.98
N PHE A 213 0.94 -7.46 -10.34
CA PHE A 213 -0.16 -8.38 -10.03
C PHE A 213 -0.95 -7.90 -8.80
N GLY A 214 -1.33 -6.63 -8.83
CA GLY A 214 -1.90 -5.89 -7.70
C GLY A 214 -0.84 -5.07 -6.97
N LEU A 215 -1.16 -3.80 -6.72
CA LEU A 215 -0.41 -2.93 -5.83
C LEU A 215 -1.34 -2.57 -4.66
N PHE A 216 -0.85 -2.64 -3.43
CA PHE A 216 -1.71 -2.56 -2.26
C PHE A 216 -1.25 -1.50 -1.27
N LEU A 217 -2.19 -0.76 -0.68
CA LEU A 217 -2.00 -0.08 0.60
C LEU A 217 -2.32 -1.07 1.72
N ALA A 218 -1.35 -1.33 2.59
CA ALA A 218 -1.42 -2.41 3.55
C ALA A 218 -0.95 -2.03 4.96
N CYS A 219 -1.58 -2.66 5.95
CA CYS A 219 -1.12 -2.72 7.33
C CYS A 219 -0.32 -4.01 7.48
N GLY A 220 0.95 -3.89 7.86
CA GLY A 220 1.87 -5.03 7.96
C GLY A 220 2.58 -5.10 9.29
N TYR A 221 3.43 -6.11 9.40
CA TYR A 221 4.34 -6.31 10.53
C TYR A 221 5.57 -7.10 10.09
N GLY A 222 6.69 -6.90 10.78
CA GLY A 222 7.97 -7.48 10.39
C GLY A 222 8.42 -7.06 8.99
N GLU A 223 9.17 -7.93 8.30
CA GLU A 223 9.82 -7.52 7.05
C GLU A 223 8.90 -7.52 5.82
N SER A 224 7.97 -8.46 5.71
CA SER A 224 7.18 -8.66 4.48
C SER A 224 5.80 -9.28 4.72
N THR A 225 5.25 -9.17 5.93
CA THR A 225 3.93 -9.73 6.23
C THR A 225 2.88 -8.63 6.27
N PHE A 226 1.73 -8.89 5.63
CA PHE A 226 0.58 -7.99 5.61
C PHE A 226 -0.58 -8.64 6.36
N ALA A 227 -1.17 -7.92 7.32
CA ALA A 227 -2.38 -8.35 8.00
C ALA A 227 -3.62 -8.01 7.14
N LEU A 228 -3.66 -6.79 6.61
CA LEU A 228 -4.80 -6.25 5.87
C LEU A 228 -4.31 -5.40 4.70
N LYS A 229 -4.99 -5.49 3.54
CA LYS A 229 -4.56 -4.81 2.31
C LYS A 229 -5.73 -4.35 1.45
N THR A 230 -5.68 -3.11 0.97
CA THR A 230 -6.58 -2.53 -0.04
C THR A 230 -5.84 -2.44 -1.37
N GLU A 231 -6.43 -2.92 -2.45
CA GLU A 231 -5.85 -2.80 -3.79
C GLU A 231 -5.99 -1.37 -4.30
N LEU A 232 -4.91 -0.85 -4.88
CA LEU A 232 -4.85 0.45 -5.51
C LEU A 232 -5.32 0.33 -6.96
N THR A 233 -6.12 1.30 -7.41
CA THR A 233 -6.60 1.32 -8.79
C THR A 233 -5.44 1.66 -9.72
N PRO A 234 -5.11 0.82 -10.71
CA PRO A 234 -4.00 1.06 -11.61
C PRO A 234 -4.32 2.14 -12.65
N TYR A 235 -3.26 2.70 -13.24
CA TYR A 235 -3.32 3.65 -14.37
C TYR A 235 -4.07 4.95 -14.09
N THR A 236 -3.97 5.44 -12.85
CA THR A 236 -4.53 6.74 -12.46
C THR A 236 -3.54 7.86 -12.77
N ILE A 237 -4.00 8.87 -13.48
CA ILE A 237 -3.22 10.08 -13.83
C ILE A 237 -3.56 11.30 -12.97
N THR A 238 -4.49 11.12 -12.02
CA THR A 238 -4.90 12.07 -11.01
C THR A 238 -4.81 11.41 -9.64
N TYR A 239 -4.74 12.20 -8.58
CA TYR A 239 -4.74 11.67 -7.22
C TYR A 239 -6.09 11.05 -6.84
N HIS A 240 -6.03 9.87 -6.22
CA HIS A 240 -7.14 9.19 -5.58
C HIS A 240 -6.78 8.90 -4.14
N GLN A 241 -7.79 8.83 -3.28
CA GLN A 241 -7.61 8.42 -1.91
C GLN A 241 -7.83 6.91 -1.80
N ALA A 242 -6.91 6.21 -1.13
CA ALA A 242 -7.11 4.84 -0.66
C ALA A 242 -7.21 4.85 0.86
N GLU A 243 -8.10 4.01 1.40
CA GLU A 243 -8.31 3.89 2.84
C GLU A 243 -8.40 2.42 3.25
N ARG A 244 -8.02 2.16 4.51
CA ARG A 244 -8.14 0.87 5.18
C ARG A 244 -8.25 1.07 6.68
N THR A 245 -8.98 0.20 7.36
CA THR A 245 -8.87 0.06 8.81
C THR A 245 -7.83 -1.01 9.15
N CYS A 246 -6.87 -0.66 9.99
CA CYS A 246 -5.82 -1.51 10.52
C CYS A 246 -6.13 -1.94 11.95
N SER A 247 -5.66 -3.12 12.33
CA SER A 247 -5.53 -3.56 13.71
C SER A 247 -4.36 -4.53 13.78
N TRP A 248 -3.68 -4.56 14.93
CA TRP A 248 -2.57 -5.47 15.18
C TRP A 248 -2.80 -6.21 16.49
N THR A 249 -2.56 -7.51 16.50
CA THR A 249 -2.46 -8.30 17.72
C THR A 249 -1.16 -7.98 18.47
N GLN A 250 -1.07 -8.38 19.75
CA GLN A 250 0.16 -8.15 20.52
C GLN A 250 1.38 -8.82 19.88
N ASP A 251 1.22 -10.00 19.28
CA ASP A 251 2.31 -10.70 18.59
C ASP A 251 2.77 -9.94 17.34
N GLU A 252 1.85 -9.31 16.62
CA GLU A 252 2.18 -8.49 15.44
C GLU A 252 2.88 -7.19 15.84
N LEU A 253 2.44 -6.53 16.93
CA LEU A 253 3.14 -5.38 17.51
C LEU A 253 4.57 -5.74 17.94
N ASN A 254 4.76 -6.90 18.57
CA ASN A 254 6.07 -7.38 18.98
C ASN A 254 7.01 -7.65 17.79
N ARG A 255 6.47 -7.93 16.60
CA ARG A 255 7.23 -8.15 15.36
C ARG A 255 7.58 -6.87 14.61
N GLY A 256 7.13 -5.71 15.10
CA GLY A 256 7.33 -4.41 14.47
C GLY A 256 6.22 -4.10 13.49
N PRO A 257 5.20 -3.31 13.88
CA PRO A 257 4.11 -2.93 13.00
C PRO A 257 4.59 -1.92 11.96
N ASN A 258 3.98 -1.95 10.78
CA ASN A 258 4.32 -1.03 9.70
C ASN A 258 3.11 -0.79 8.79
N ILE A 259 3.23 0.23 7.96
CA ILE A 259 2.35 0.46 6.81
C ILE A 259 3.16 0.38 5.54
N GLN A 260 2.55 -0.09 4.45
CA GLN A 260 3.26 -0.35 3.20
C GLN A 260 2.41 0.00 1.99
N VAL A 261 3.07 0.45 0.93
CA VAL A 261 2.55 0.44 -0.44
C VAL A 261 3.42 -0.51 -1.24
N VAL A 262 2.88 -1.68 -1.60
CA VAL A 262 3.69 -2.79 -2.13
C VAL A 262 2.88 -3.75 -2.99
N GLY A 263 3.54 -4.37 -3.94
CA GLY A 263 2.99 -5.37 -4.84
C GLY A 263 4.09 -6.17 -5.53
N ASP A 264 3.72 -7.26 -6.18
CA ASP A 264 4.63 -8.04 -7.02
C ASP A 264 4.56 -7.49 -8.45
N CYS A 265 5.66 -6.90 -8.92
CA CYS A 265 5.68 -6.04 -10.08
C CYS A 265 6.82 -6.40 -11.04
N PHE A 266 6.56 -6.27 -12.34
CA PHE A 266 7.64 -6.14 -13.34
C PHE A 266 8.16 -4.71 -13.42
N ARG A 267 7.25 -3.75 -13.26
CA ARG A 267 7.54 -2.32 -13.26
C ARG A 267 6.42 -1.59 -12.52
N VAL A 268 6.74 -0.51 -11.83
CA VAL A 268 5.73 0.30 -11.14
C VAL A 268 6.22 1.73 -11.00
N GLN A 269 5.31 2.67 -11.21
CA GLN A 269 5.52 4.08 -10.87
C GLN A 269 4.31 4.58 -10.12
N PHE A 270 4.53 5.08 -8.91
CA PHE A 270 3.46 5.73 -8.15
C PHE A 270 3.96 6.97 -7.43
N PHE A 271 3.03 7.90 -7.23
CA PHE A 271 3.16 9.02 -6.33
C PHE A 271 2.35 8.73 -5.08
N LEU A 272 2.88 9.07 -3.92
CA LEU A 272 2.24 8.93 -2.63
C LEU A 272 2.36 10.24 -1.87
N ASP A 273 1.28 10.66 -1.25
CA ASP A 273 1.21 11.91 -0.51
C ASP A 273 0.18 11.81 0.62
N ASP A 274 0.29 12.72 1.59
CA ASP A 274 -0.67 12.88 2.70
C ASP A 274 -1.05 11.55 3.37
N VAL A 275 -0.06 10.74 3.71
CA VAL A 275 -0.30 9.46 4.39
C VAL A 275 -0.63 9.71 5.87
N VAL A 276 -1.76 9.17 6.31
CA VAL A 276 -2.28 9.32 7.66
C VAL A 276 -2.62 7.97 8.27
N LEU A 277 -2.17 7.77 9.52
CA LEU A 277 -2.60 6.67 10.38
C LEU A 277 -3.08 7.26 11.69
N GLU A 278 -4.37 7.13 11.97
CA GLU A 278 -5.02 7.71 13.15
C GLU A 278 -5.90 6.69 13.86
N GLU A 279 -6.10 6.86 15.16
CA GLU A 279 -7.02 6.02 15.94
C GLU A 279 -8.47 6.26 15.52
N VAL A 280 -9.25 5.19 15.39
CA VAL A 280 -10.71 5.30 15.17
C VAL A 280 -11.39 5.52 16.52
N VAL A 281 -11.96 6.71 16.72
CA VAL A 281 -12.72 7.11 17.92
C VAL A 281 -14.17 6.62 17.85
#